data_AF-B9GJ55-F1
#
_entry.id   AF-B9GJ55-F1
#
_cell.length_a   1.000
_cell.length_b   1.000
_cell.length_c   1.000
_cell.angle_alpha   90.00
_cell.angle_beta   90.00
_cell.angle_gamma   90.00
#
_symmetry.space_group_name_H-M   'P 1'
#
loop_
_entity.id
_entity.type
_entity.pdbx_description
1 polymer ?
#
loop_
_entity_poly.entity_id
_entity_poly.type
_entity_poly.pdbx_seq_one_letter_code
_entity_poly.pdbx_strand_id
1 'polypeptide(L)'
;MKLYSPDHTSPIWSATGFKDNTQNVFVSKEYLVFHCHPPEEYVDLWPTNPSSFRACSSEYSEAARRAEITLLEAIFEGLDMERESTDQILDKHGQKVSMNYYPPCEKSNLGPTLECVIILIPLCCV
;
A
#
# COMPACT_ATOMS: atom_id res chain seq x y z
N MET A 1 -19.39 3.75 -6.63
CA MET A 1 -18.87 2.97 -5.49
C MET A 1 -18.49 3.95 -4.40
N LYS A 2 -19.02 3.83 -3.18
CA LYS A 2 -18.56 4.63 -2.03
C LYS A 2 -17.49 3.79 -1.32
N LEU A 3 -16.25 4.25 -1.36
CA LEU A 3 -15.08 3.53 -0.79
C LEU A 3 -14.74 4.01 0.63
N TYR A 4 -15.38 5.10 1.09
CA TYR A 4 -15.15 5.60 2.43
C TYR A 4 -15.63 4.59 3.46
N SER A 5 -14.69 4.10 4.27
CA SER A 5 -14.97 3.17 5.36
C SER A 5 -14.08 3.48 6.56
N PRO A 6 -14.65 3.65 7.76
CA PRO A 6 -13.88 3.70 9.00
C PRO A 6 -13.40 2.30 9.43
N ASP A 7 -13.91 1.25 8.79
CA ASP A 7 -13.52 -0.14 9.03
C ASP A 7 -12.35 -0.53 8.11
N HIS A 8 -11.17 -0.72 8.73
CA HIS A 8 -9.92 -1.08 8.07
C HIS A 8 -9.77 -2.59 7.80
N THR A 9 -10.81 -3.39 8.09
CA THR A 9 -10.83 -4.83 7.77
C THR A 9 -11.33 -5.11 6.34
N SER A 10 -11.93 -4.11 5.68
CA SER A 10 -12.40 -4.23 4.31
C SER A 10 -11.22 -4.45 3.33
N PRO A 11 -11.39 -5.26 2.27
CA PRO A 11 -10.34 -5.47 1.25
C PRO A 11 -9.92 -4.20 0.51
N ILE A 12 -10.79 -3.20 0.52
CA ILE A 12 -10.56 -1.88 -0.02
C ILE A 12 -11.25 -0.83 0.86
N TRP A 13 -10.55 0.23 1.20
CA TRP A 13 -11.12 1.36 1.94
C TRP A 13 -10.41 2.66 1.60
N SER A 14 -11.12 3.77 1.75
CA SER A 14 -10.55 5.11 1.69
C SER A 14 -10.87 5.88 2.96
N ALA A 15 -9.95 6.76 3.36
CA ALA A 15 -10.18 7.69 4.44
C ALA A 15 -9.47 9.02 4.17
N THR A 16 -9.92 10.04 4.89
CA THR A 16 -9.46 11.42 4.78
C THR A 16 -9.07 11.91 6.15
N GLY A 17 -7.91 12.56 6.27
CA GLY A 17 -7.45 13.39 7.39
C GLY A 17 -7.62 12.77 8.79
N PHE A 18 -6.54 12.52 9.50
CA PHE A 18 -6.64 12.04 10.89
C PHE A 18 -5.85 12.92 11.84
N LYS A 19 -6.35 13.01 13.07
CA LYS A 19 -5.56 13.58 14.17
C LYS A 19 -4.68 12.47 14.73
N ASP A 20 -3.37 12.65 14.60
CA ASP A 20 -2.41 11.85 15.34
C ASP A 20 -2.43 12.34 16.80
N ASN A 21 -2.99 11.51 17.69
CA ASN A 21 -3.09 11.85 19.11
C ASN A 21 -1.75 11.76 19.84
N THR A 22 -0.80 10.97 19.34
CA THR A 22 0.52 10.79 19.93
C THR A 22 1.37 12.03 19.70
N GLN A 23 1.36 12.55 18.48
CA GLN A 23 2.13 13.74 18.10
C GLN A 23 1.31 15.04 18.25
N ASN A 24 0.01 14.92 18.53
CA ASN A 24 -0.95 16.03 18.56
C ASN A 24 -0.92 16.90 17.28
N VAL A 25 -0.73 16.26 16.13
CA VAL A 25 -0.74 16.89 14.81
C VAL A 25 -1.95 16.43 14.00
N PHE A 26 -2.43 17.29 13.12
CA PHE A 26 -3.41 16.90 12.11
C PHE A 26 -2.66 16.51 10.83
N VAL A 27 -2.82 15.28 10.39
CA VAL A 27 -2.26 14.80 9.13
C VAL A 27 -3.30 15.04 8.04
N SER A 28 -3.07 16.06 7.23
CA SER A 28 -3.90 16.34 6.05
C SER A 28 -3.51 15.39 4.93
N LYS A 29 -4.27 14.30 4.79
CA LYS A 29 -4.00 13.22 3.85
C LYS A 29 -5.30 12.54 3.43
N GLU A 30 -5.51 12.37 2.15
CA GLU A 30 -6.52 11.46 1.61
C GLU A 30 -5.80 10.19 1.15
N TYR A 31 -6.39 9.03 1.40
CA TYR A 31 -5.75 7.79 0.98
C TYR A 31 -6.76 6.71 0.62
N LEU A 32 -6.37 5.90 -0.34
CA LEU A 32 -7.03 4.67 -0.74
C LEU A 32 -6.08 3.52 -0.42
N VAL A 33 -6.56 2.53 0.32
CA VAL A 33 -5.86 1.28 0.55
C VAL A 33 -6.64 0.14 -0.06
N PHE A 34 -5.94 -0.77 -0.72
CA PHE A 34 -6.53 -1.98 -1.26
C PHE A 34 -5.55 -3.14 -1.15
N HIS A 35 -6.10 -4.34 -0.93
CA HIS A 35 -5.35 -5.59 -1.05
C HIS A 35 -4.97 -5.83 -2.52
N CYS A 36 -3.71 -6.21 -2.75
CA CYS A 36 -3.16 -6.44 -4.08
C CYS A 36 -2.60 -7.85 -4.33
N HIS A 37 -2.51 -8.68 -3.29
CA HIS A 37 -2.07 -10.06 -3.41
C HIS A 37 -2.86 -10.98 -2.47
N PRO A 38 -3.32 -12.17 -2.95
CA PRO A 38 -3.25 -12.64 -4.35
C PRO A 38 -4.19 -11.85 -5.30
N PRO A 39 -3.75 -11.47 -6.51
CA PRO A 39 -4.48 -10.55 -7.39
C PRO A 39 -5.86 -11.07 -7.82
N GLU A 40 -6.01 -12.38 -8.01
CA GLU A 40 -7.26 -13.04 -8.40
C GLU A 40 -8.40 -12.85 -7.39
N GLU A 41 -8.09 -12.56 -6.12
CA GLU A 41 -9.10 -12.32 -5.09
C GLU A 41 -9.58 -10.86 -5.07
N TYR A 42 -8.76 -9.91 -5.50
CA TYR A 42 -8.97 -8.49 -5.19
C TYR A 42 -9.15 -7.58 -6.40
N VAL A 43 -8.60 -7.89 -7.57
CA VAL A 43 -8.61 -6.98 -8.74
C VAL A 43 -10.03 -6.53 -9.12
N ASP A 44 -11.02 -7.40 -8.97
CA ASP A 44 -12.42 -7.08 -9.28
C ASP A 44 -13.09 -6.16 -8.27
N LEU A 45 -12.54 -6.05 -7.06
CA LEU A 45 -13.00 -5.14 -6.02
C LEU A 45 -12.44 -3.71 -6.19
N TRP A 46 -11.41 -3.53 -7.03
CA TRP A 46 -10.76 -2.23 -7.20
C TRP A 46 -11.61 -1.25 -8.03
N PRO A 47 -11.38 0.07 -7.90
CA PRO A 47 -12.01 1.08 -8.72
C PRO A 47 -11.82 0.83 -10.22
N THR A 48 -12.87 1.07 -11.00
CA THR A 48 -12.83 1.04 -12.47
C THR A 48 -12.63 2.43 -13.08
N ASN A 49 -12.60 3.48 -12.25
CA ASN A 49 -12.37 4.84 -12.65
C ASN A 49 -11.15 5.41 -11.91
N PRO A 50 -10.13 5.93 -12.61
CA PRO A 50 -9.98 5.96 -14.07
C PRO A 50 -9.93 4.55 -14.69
N SER A 51 -10.26 4.41 -15.98
CA SER A 51 -10.27 3.10 -16.66
C SER A 51 -8.91 2.40 -16.65
N SER A 52 -7.82 3.17 -16.55
CA SER A 52 -6.46 2.67 -16.40
C SER A 52 -6.13 2.18 -14.98
N PHE A 53 -6.96 2.46 -13.98
CA PHE A 53 -6.64 2.23 -12.56
C PHE A 53 -6.20 0.79 -12.29
N ARG A 54 -7.02 -0.18 -12.72
CA ARG A 54 -6.74 -1.61 -12.46
C ARG A 54 -5.46 -2.05 -13.15
N ALA A 55 -5.30 -1.73 -14.43
CA ALA A 55 -4.11 -2.10 -15.19
C ALA A 55 -2.83 -1.52 -14.57
N CYS A 56 -2.79 -0.22 -14.29
CA CYS A 56 -1.62 0.42 -13.68
C CYS A 56 -1.34 -0.10 -12.26
N SER A 57 -2.39 -0.33 -11.46
CA SER A 57 -2.23 -0.84 -10.09
C SER A 57 -1.75 -2.29 -10.07
N SER A 58 -2.22 -3.13 -10.99
CA SER A 58 -1.75 -4.51 -11.15
C SER A 58 -0.27 -4.53 -11.55
N GLU A 59 0.10 -3.79 -12.60
CA GLU A 59 1.49 -3.71 -13.08
C GLU A 59 2.44 -3.24 -11.97
N TYR A 60 2.05 -2.18 -11.25
CA TYR A 60 2.81 -1.67 -10.11
C TYR A 60 2.94 -2.72 -9.00
N SER A 61 1.84 -3.36 -8.60
CA SER A 61 1.83 -4.31 -7.48
C SER A 61 2.69 -5.54 -7.79
N GLU A 62 2.64 -6.06 -9.01
CA GLU A 62 3.49 -7.16 -9.46
C GLU A 62 4.97 -6.77 -9.48
N ALA A 63 5.30 -5.58 -10.01
CA ALA A 63 6.68 -5.11 -10.05
C ALA A 63 7.25 -4.88 -8.64
N ALA A 64 6.46 -4.28 -7.75
CA ALA A 64 6.84 -4.04 -6.36
C ALA A 64 7.01 -5.36 -5.59
N ARG A 65 6.12 -6.34 -5.80
CA ARG A 65 6.23 -7.68 -5.22
C ARG A 65 7.51 -8.39 -5.65
N ARG A 66 7.86 -8.35 -6.95
CA ARG A 66 9.13 -8.92 -7.44
C ARG A 66 10.33 -8.24 -6.77
N ALA A 67 10.31 -6.92 -6.66
CA ALA A 67 11.38 -6.17 -6.01
C ALA A 67 11.52 -6.52 -4.51
N GLU A 68 10.39 -6.68 -3.80
CA GLU A 68 10.35 -7.13 -2.41
C GLU A 68 10.97 -8.53 -2.24
N ILE A 69 10.59 -9.49 -3.10
CA ILE A 69 11.17 -10.84 -3.09
C ILE A 69 12.70 -10.77 -3.29
N THR A 70 13.17 -10.07 -4.33
CA THR A 70 14.61 -9.95 -4.62
C THR A 70 15.38 -9.29 -3.47
N LEU A 71 14.81 -8.27 -2.81
CA LEU A 71 15.44 -7.63 -1.67
C LEU A 71 15.55 -8.58 -0.47
N LEU A 72 14.48 -9.34 -0.18
CA LEU A 72 14.47 -10.33 0.90
C LEU A 72 15.46 -11.46 0.65
N GLU A 73 15.56 -11.95 -0.59
CA GLU A 73 16.58 -12.94 -0.99
C GLU A 73 17.99 -12.42 -0.73
N ALA A 74 18.29 -11.18 -1.11
CA ALA A 74 19.59 -10.57 -0.89
C ALA A 74 19.90 -10.39 0.61
N ILE A 75 18.89 -10.07 1.43
CA ILE A 75 19.05 -9.98 2.89
C ILE A 75 19.36 -11.35 3.49
N PHE A 76 18.61 -12.40 3.12
CA PHE A 76 18.86 -13.76 3.63
C PHE A 76 20.22 -14.30 3.21
N GLU A 77 20.64 -14.04 1.98
CA GLU A 77 21.98 -14.37 1.52
C GLU A 77 23.05 -13.66 2.35
N GLY A 78 22.88 -12.36 2.63
CA GLY A 78 23.80 -11.59 3.47
C GLY A 78 23.84 -12.03 4.94
N LEU A 79 22.85 -12.81 5.39
CA LEU A 79 22.76 -13.34 6.75
C LEU A 79 23.14 -14.83 6.85
N ASP A 80 23.62 -15.44 5.77
CA ASP A 80 23.92 -16.89 5.67
C ASP A 80 22.72 -17.77 6.07
N MET A 81 21.49 -17.29 5.84
CA MET A 81 20.27 -18.04 6.11
C MET A 81 19.97 -19.00 4.96
N GLU A 82 19.54 -20.21 5.29
CA GLU A 82 19.11 -21.17 4.28
C GLU A 82 17.90 -20.60 3.52
N ARG A 83 17.94 -20.66 2.19
CA ARG A 83 16.83 -20.25 1.33
C ARG A 83 15.69 -21.26 1.49
N GLU A 84 14.90 -21.18 2.57
CA GLU A 84 13.48 -21.47 2.38
C GLU A 84 13.03 -20.55 1.25
N SER A 85 12.37 -21.08 0.21
CA SER A 85 12.05 -20.25 -0.94
C SER A 85 11.29 -19.03 -0.43
N THR A 86 11.82 -17.85 -0.69
CA THR A 86 11.18 -16.56 -0.39
C THR A 86 9.75 -16.51 -0.89
N ASP A 87 9.47 -17.23 -1.98
CA ASP A 87 8.14 -17.60 -2.44
C ASP A 87 7.33 -18.28 -1.31
N GLN A 88 7.71 -19.45 -0.78
CA GLN A 88 7.01 -20.08 0.36
C GLN A 88 6.82 -19.17 1.58
N ILE A 89 7.78 -18.30 1.88
CA ILE A 89 7.67 -17.36 3.02
C ILE A 89 6.57 -16.34 2.72
N LEU A 90 6.52 -15.80 1.51
CA LEU A 90 5.68 -14.66 1.18
C LEU A 90 4.38 -15.04 0.44
N ASP A 91 4.24 -16.27 -0.04
CA ASP A 91 3.03 -16.83 -0.68
C ASP A 91 1.85 -16.85 0.30
N LYS A 92 2.15 -16.90 1.61
CA LYS A 92 1.16 -16.78 2.69
C LYS A 92 0.90 -15.33 3.13
N HIS A 93 1.66 -14.36 2.61
CA HIS A 93 1.56 -12.97 3.04
C HIS A 93 0.69 -12.17 2.08
N GLY A 94 -0.40 -11.63 2.60
CA GLY A 94 -1.17 -10.63 1.87
C GLY A 94 -0.32 -9.38 1.62
N GLN A 95 -0.64 -8.67 0.55
CA GLN A 95 0.01 -7.39 0.23
C GLN A 95 -1.06 -6.32 0.09
N LYS A 96 -0.75 -5.11 0.57
CA LYS A 96 -1.61 -3.93 0.43
C LYS A 96 -0.86 -2.81 -0.25
N VAL A 97 -1.58 -2.09 -1.09
CA VAL A 97 -1.12 -0.81 -1.65
C VAL A 97 -1.87 0.32 -0.96
N SER A 98 -1.13 1.34 -0.52
CA SER A 98 -1.68 2.60 -0.05
C SER A 98 -1.34 3.71 -1.04
N MET A 99 -2.35 4.23 -1.72
CA MET A 99 -2.24 5.43 -2.55
C MET A 99 -2.58 6.65 -1.70
N ASN A 100 -1.64 7.58 -1.61
CA ASN A 100 -1.72 8.70 -0.68
C ASN A 100 -1.71 10.02 -1.43
N TYR A 101 -2.72 10.84 -1.22
CA TYR A 101 -2.80 12.21 -1.71
C TYR A 101 -2.67 13.18 -0.54
N TYR A 102 -1.69 14.07 -0.64
CA TYR A 102 -1.42 15.09 0.37
C TYR A 102 -1.89 16.44 -0.17
N PRO A 103 -3.08 16.92 0.21
CA PRO A 103 -3.56 18.22 -0.26
C PRO A 103 -2.65 19.35 0.25
N PRO A 104 -2.54 20.46 -0.51
CA PRO A 104 -1.77 21.63 -0.07
C PRO A 104 -2.20 22.09 1.33
N CYS A 105 -1.22 22.32 2.21
CA CYS A 105 -1.44 22.80 3.55
C CYS A 105 -0.88 24.23 3.69
N GLU A 106 -1.76 25.21 3.82
CA GLU A 106 -1.40 26.64 3.92
C GLU A 106 -0.48 26.96 5.13
N LYS A 107 -0.50 26.11 6.16
CA LYS A 107 0.32 26.25 7.38
C LYS A 107 1.63 25.48 7.32
N SER A 108 1.90 24.79 6.22
CA SER A 108 3.13 24.04 6.06
C SER A 108 4.30 24.99 5.79
N ASN A 109 5.36 24.88 6.59
CA ASN A 109 6.66 25.51 6.34
C ASN A 109 7.53 24.70 5.37
N LEU A 110 7.11 23.46 5.08
CA LEU A 110 7.61 22.62 4.00
C LEU A 110 6.77 22.97 2.77
N GLY A 111 7.37 23.30 1.62
CA GLY A 111 6.63 23.70 0.41
C GLY A 111 5.54 22.70 -0.02
N PRO A 112 4.70 23.04 -1.01
CA PRO A 112 3.60 22.17 -1.44
C PRO A 112 4.10 20.79 -1.88
N THR A 113 3.77 19.74 -1.13
CA THR A 113 4.06 18.35 -1.51
C THR A 113 2.87 17.80 -2.31
N LEU A 114 2.84 18.08 -3.61
CA LEU A 114 1.87 17.49 -4.55
C LEU A 114 2.41 16.15 -5.06
N GLU A 115 2.48 15.14 -4.20
CA GLU A 115 2.95 13.81 -4.61
C GLU A 115 1.93 12.73 -4.23
N CYS A 116 1.47 11.99 -5.25
CA CYS A 116 0.79 10.72 -5.04
C CYS A 116 1.84 9.67 -4.67
N VAL A 117 2.04 9.45 -3.37
CA VAL A 117 3.00 8.45 -2.90
C VAL A 117 2.28 7.11 -2.79
N ILE A 118 2.68 6.17 -3.65
CA ILE A 118 2.23 4.77 -3.56
C ILE A 118 3.19 4.05 -2.61
N ILE A 119 2.67 3.61 -1.47
CA ILE A 119 3.43 2.86 -0.48
C ILE A 119 2.92 1.42 -0.49
N LEU A 120 3.85 0.49 -0.69
CA LEU A 120 3.60 -0.91 -0.47
C LEU A 120 3.71 -1.19 1.04
N ILE A 121 2.67 -1.77 1.63
CA ILE A 121 2.66 -2.14 3.04
C ILE A 121 2.73 -3.66 3.11
N PRO A 122 3.87 -4.25 3.50
CA PRO A 122 3.92 -5.67 3.80
C PRO A 122 2.99 -5.94 4.98
N LEU A 123 2.01 -6.83 4.80
CA LEU A 123 1.28 -7.37 5.94
C LEU A 123 2.19 -8.40 6.60
N CYS A 124 2.93 -7.99 7.62
CA CYS A 124 3.35 -8.95 8.62
C CYS A 124 2.08 -9.38 9.35
N CYS A 125 1.62 -10.60 9.07
CA CYS A 125 0.66 -11.28 9.93
C CYS A 125 1.28 -11.32 11.34
N VAL A 126 0.67 -10.59 12.29
CA VAL A 126 0.82 -10.83 13.73
C VAL A 126 -0.33 -11.73 14.15
#